data_AF-X8CNL1-F1
#
_entry.id   AF-X8CNL1-F1
#
_cell.length_a   1.000
_cell.length_b   1.000
_cell.length_c   1.000
_cell.angle_alpha   90.00
_cell.angle_beta   90.00
_cell.angle_gamma   90.00
#
_symmetry.space_group_name_H-M   'P 1'
#
loop_
_entity.id
_entity.type
_entity.pdbx_description
1 polymer ?
#
loop_
_entity_poly.entity_id
_entity_poly.type
_entity_poly.pdbx_seq_one_letter_code
_entity_poly.pdbx_strand_id
1 'polypeptide(L)'
;MELPTDADDEVASWIAAGTPPIYFGFGSFPVQSPADTLAMISWACSQLGERALVCAGGTDFGNVANLDHVKVVGAVNHSATFPACRAVVHHGGAGTTAAVLRAGVPS
;
A
#
# COMPACT_ATOMS: atom_id res chain seq x y z
N MET A 1 -11.14 9.42 0.65
CA MET A 1 -9.71 9.07 0.48
C MET A 1 -9.16 9.74 -0.78
N GLU A 2 -9.43 11.03 -0.94
CA GLU A 2 -8.89 11.89 -2.02
C GLU A 2 -8.35 13.21 -1.44
N LEU A 3 -8.39 13.34 -0.11
CA LEU A 3 -7.85 14.48 0.62
C LEU A 3 -6.37 14.22 0.90
N PRO A 4 -5.54 15.26 0.92
CA PRO A 4 -4.15 15.15 1.35
C PRO A 4 -4.03 14.52 2.74
N THR A 5 -2.97 13.75 2.95
CA THR A 5 -2.59 13.22 4.26
C THR A 5 -1.15 13.59 4.59
N ASP A 6 -0.79 13.54 5.87
CA ASP A 6 0.58 13.83 6.33
C ASP A 6 1.64 12.87 5.75
N ALA A 7 1.21 11.73 5.18
CA ALA A 7 2.09 10.74 4.59
C ALA A 7 2.32 10.93 3.08
N ASP A 8 1.56 11.78 2.39
CA ASP A 8 1.56 11.84 0.92
C ASP A 8 2.94 12.24 0.34
N ASP A 9 3.60 13.24 0.91
CA ASP A 9 4.91 13.71 0.43
C ASP A 9 6.01 12.65 0.67
N GLU A 10 5.96 11.97 1.81
CA GLU A 10 6.89 10.90 2.16
C GLU A 10 6.69 9.70 1.21
N VAL A 11 5.43 9.33 0.94
CA VAL A 11 5.07 8.25 0.02
C VAL A 11 5.51 8.58 -1.40
N ALA A 12 5.22 9.79 -1.88
CA ALA A 12 5.63 10.22 -3.21
C ALA A 12 7.16 10.16 -3.37
N SER A 13 7.90 10.64 -2.37
CA SER A 13 9.37 10.60 -2.36
C SER A 13 9.91 9.17 -2.36
N TRP A 14 9.33 8.27 -1.55
CA TRP A 14 9.74 6.87 -1.49
C TRP A 14 9.42 6.10 -2.79
N ILE A 15 8.25 6.36 -3.39
CA ILE A 15 7.89 5.81 -4.70
C ILE A 15 8.90 6.27 -5.76
N ALA A 16 9.20 7.56 -5.82
CA ALA A 16 10.13 8.13 -6.81
C ALA A 16 11.57 7.60 -6.68
N ALA A 17 11.98 7.12 -5.50
CA ALA A 17 13.32 6.60 -5.26
C ALA A 17 13.58 5.16 -5.81
N GLY A 18 12.60 4.54 -6.50
CA GLY A 18 12.79 3.21 -7.07
C GLY A 18 11.67 2.77 -8.03
N THR A 19 11.52 1.46 -8.24
CA THR A 19 10.51 0.90 -9.15
C THR A 19 9.08 1.01 -8.61
N PRO A 20 8.06 1.39 -9.41
CA PRO A 20 6.68 1.55 -8.91
C PRO A 20 6.22 0.37 -8.03
N PRO A 21 5.77 0.60 -6.78
CA PRO A 21 5.44 -0.48 -5.86
C PRO A 21 4.08 -1.11 -6.18
N ILE A 22 3.82 -2.28 -5.60
CA ILE A 22 2.47 -2.82 -5.43
C ILE A 22 1.88 -2.24 -4.14
N TYR A 23 0.71 -1.61 -4.24
CA TYR A 23 -0.02 -1.13 -3.06
C TYR A 23 -0.83 -2.26 -2.43
N PHE A 24 -0.87 -2.33 -1.10
CA PHE A 24 -1.71 -3.25 -0.33
C PHE A 24 -2.59 -2.47 0.65
N GLY A 25 -3.91 -2.63 0.55
CA GLY A 25 -4.87 -1.95 1.42
C GLY A 25 -6.05 -2.83 1.82
N PHE A 26 -6.13 -3.15 3.12
CA PHE A 26 -7.18 -4.03 3.68
C PHE A 26 -8.42 -3.26 4.19
N GLY A 27 -8.41 -1.93 4.07
CA GLY A 27 -9.50 -1.08 4.55
C GLY A 27 -9.53 -0.97 6.07
N SER A 28 -10.73 -0.79 6.63
CA SER A 28 -10.94 -0.66 8.08
C SER A 28 -11.00 -1.98 8.82
N PHE A 29 -10.96 -3.13 8.12
CA PHE A 29 -10.96 -4.44 8.75
C PHE A 29 -9.54 -4.79 9.20
N PRO A 30 -9.30 -4.99 10.51
CA PRO A 30 -8.00 -5.38 10.99
C PRO A 30 -7.62 -6.76 10.44
N VAL A 31 -6.38 -6.92 10.00
CA VAL A 31 -5.85 -8.26 9.71
C VAL A 31 -5.57 -9.00 11.02
N GLN A 32 -5.81 -10.31 11.05
CA GLN A 32 -5.69 -11.11 12.27
C GLN A 32 -4.25 -11.16 12.81
N SER A 33 -3.26 -11.22 11.92
CA SER A 33 -1.84 -11.20 12.27
C SER A 33 -1.10 -10.20 11.39
N PRO A 34 -0.81 -8.98 11.90
CA PRO A 34 -0.08 -7.96 11.14
C PRO A 34 1.33 -8.42 10.73
N ALA A 35 2.04 -9.10 11.64
CA ALA A 35 3.39 -9.59 11.38
C ALA A 35 3.41 -10.66 10.28
N ASP A 36 2.52 -11.66 10.35
CA ASP A 36 2.46 -12.71 9.32
C ASP A 36 1.98 -12.14 7.99
N THR A 37 1.06 -11.18 8.01
CA THR A 37 0.59 -10.50 6.80
C THR A 37 1.73 -9.74 6.13
N LEU A 38 2.53 -8.99 6.88
CA LEU A 38 3.66 -8.24 6.33
C LEU A 38 4.77 -9.19 5.83
N ALA A 39 5.04 -10.27 6.56
CA ALA A 39 5.98 -11.29 6.14
C ALA A 39 5.56 -11.95 4.82
N MET A 40 4.28 -12.27 4.66
CA MET A 40 3.71 -12.82 3.43
C MET A 40 3.81 -11.83 2.26
N ILE A 41 3.43 -10.57 2.46
CA ILE A 41 3.54 -9.51 1.44
C ILE A 41 5.00 -9.33 1.02
N SER A 42 5.90 -9.21 1.99
CA SER A 42 7.34 -9.05 1.75
C SER A 42 7.91 -10.20 0.94
N TRP A 43 7.58 -11.44 1.33
CA TRP A 43 8.03 -12.64 0.65
C TRP A 43 7.52 -12.69 -0.80
N ALA A 44 6.23 -12.42 -1.02
CA ALA A 44 5.65 -12.41 -2.37
C ALA A 44 6.31 -11.36 -3.27
N CYS A 45 6.51 -10.14 -2.75
CA CYS A 45 7.17 -9.07 -3.49
C CYS A 45 8.64 -9.40 -3.77
N SER A 46 9.35 -10.04 -2.83
CA SER A 46 10.74 -10.46 -3.05
C SER A 46 10.87 -11.51 -4.16
N GLN A 47 9.91 -12.44 -4.29
CA GLN A 47 9.90 -13.40 -5.40
C GLN A 47 9.69 -12.74 -6.76
N LEU A 48 8.99 -11.61 -6.79
CA LEU A 48 8.68 -10.86 -8.00
C LEU A 48 9.72 -9.76 -8.32
N GLY A 49 10.63 -9.45 -7.39
CA GLY A 49 11.55 -8.32 -7.50
C GLY A 49 10.83 -6.96 -7.37
N GLU A 50 9.69 -6.93 -6.69
CA GLU A 50 8.84 -5.75 -6.54
C GLU A 50 8.94 -5.13 -5.14
N ARG A 51 8.55 -3.86 -5.03
CA ARG A 51 8.42 -3.15 -3.75
C ARG A 51 6.97 -3.14 -3.28
N ALA A 52 6.74 -3.07 -1.98
CA ALA A 52 5.41 -3.03 -1.38
C ALA A 52 5.15 -1.71 -0.66
N LEU A 53 3.98 -1.10 -0.92
CA LEU A 53 3.43 0.00 -0.13
C LEU A 53 2.21 -0.52 0.63
N VAL A 54 2.32 -0.64 1.94
CA VAL A 54 1.26 -1.20 2.80
C VAL A 54 0.56 -0.08 3.54
N CYS A 55 -0.73 0.10 3.27
CA CYS A 55 -1.59 1.05 3.98
C CYS A 55 -2.21 0.36 5.19
N ALA A 56 -1.78 0.77 6.38
CA ALA A 56 -2.12 0.18 7.67
C ALA A 56 -3.63 0.17 7.95
N GLY A 57 -4.36 1.19 7.49
CA GLY A 57 -5.82 1.26 7.67
C GLY A 57 -6.21 1.14 9.15
N GLY A 58 -7.03 0.14 9.49
CA GLY A 58 -7.40 -0.18 10.87
C GLY A 58 -6.45 -1.11 11.62
N THR A 59 -5.30 -1.47 11.03
CA THR A 59 -4.33 -2.42 11.60
C THR A 59 -3.08 -1.69 12.09
N ASP A 60 -2.61 -2.00 13.29
CA ASP A 60 -1.31 -1.54 13.77
C ASP A 60 -0.17 -2.46 13.28
N PHE A 61 0.77 -1.89 12.54
CA PHE A 61 1.99 -2.54 12.04
C PHE A 61 3.26 -2.00 12.71
N GLY A 62 3.14 -1.11 13.71
CA GLY A 62 4.26 -0.36 14.29
C GLY A 62 5.36 -1.20 14.94
N ASN A 63 5.08 -2.45 15.30
CA ASN A 63 6.03 -3.38 15.90
C ASN A 63 6.67 -4.37 14.90
N VAL A 64 6.36 -4.26 13.60
CA VAL A 64 6.92 -5.19 12.61
C VAL A 64 8.26 -4.66 12.09
N ALA A 65 9.22 -5.56 11.88
CA ALA A 65 10.55 -5.21 11.40
C ALA A 65 10.48 -4.40 10.08
N ASN A 66 11.27 -3.35 10.00
CA ASN A 66 11.40 -2.54 8.79
C ASN A 66 12.17 -3.36 7.74
N LEU A 67 11.64 -3.40 6.51
CA LEU A 67 12.21 -4.13 5.39
C LEU A 67 12.43 -3.14 4.25
N ASP A 68 13.62 -3.12 3.65
CA ASP A 68 14.02 -2.06 2.70
C ASP A 68 13.07 -1.89 1.51
N HIS A 69 12.42 -2.98 1.07
CA HIS A 69 11.46 -2.98 -0.04
C HIS A 69 9.99 -2.86 0.39
N VAL A 70 9.70 -2.67 1.68
CA VAL A 70 8.34 -2.56 2.22
C VAL A 70 8.19 -1.26 3.00
N LYS A 71 7.33 -0.36 2.50
CA LYS A 71 6.95 0.85 3.22
C LYS A 71 5.58 0.67 3.84
N VAL A 72 5.48 0.81 5.16
CA VAL A 72 4.19 0.87 5.85
C VAL A 72 3.82 2.32 6.13
N VAL A 73 2.57 2.70 5.84
CA VAL A 73 2.03 4.04 6.04
C VAL A 73 0.61 3.99 6.59
N GLY A 74 0.14 5.09 7.16
CA GLY A 74 -1.26 5.28 7.52
C GLY A 74 -2.15 5.48 6.29
N ALA A 75 -3.12 6.37 6.40
CA ALA A 75 -3.94 6.76 5.26
C ALA A 75 -3.12 7.56 4.22
N VAL A 76 -3.42 7.35 2.94
CA VAL A 76 -2.82 8.09 1.82
C VAL A 76 -3.91 8.58 0.88
N ASN A 77 -3.59 9.58 0.07
CA ASN A 77 -4.46 10.04 -1.00
C ASN A 77 -4.44 9.07 -2.19
N HIS A 78 -5.49 8.26 -2.34
CA HIS A 78 -5.56 7.27 -3.42
C HIS A 78 -5.42 7.87 -4.83
N SER A 79 -5.97 9.07 -5.05
CA SER A 79 -5.90 9.73 -6.37
C SER A 79 -4.48 10.15 -6.74
N ALA A 80 -3.64 10.44 -5.76
CA ALA A 80 -2.23 10.76 -5.97
C ALA A 80 -1.34 9.51 -5.96
N THR A 81 -1.62 8.54 -5.08
CA THR A 81 -0.78 7.35 -4.88
C THR A 81 -0.99 6.28 -5.96
N PHE A 82 -2.24 5.94 -6.30
CA PHE A 82 -2.50 4.78 -7.17
C PHE A 82 -1.91 4.92 -8.58
N PRO A 83 -1.95 6.09 -9.25
CA PRO A 83 -1.31 6.25 -10.56
C PRO A 83 0.21 6.02 -10.54
N ALA A 84 0.85 6.12 -9.38
CA ALA A 84 2.28 5.89 -9.19
C ALA A 84 2.61 4.45 -8.76
N CYS A 85 1.61 3.58 -8.61
CA CYS A 85 1.77 2.17 -8.27
C CYS A 85 1.73 1.28 -9.53
N ARG A 86 2.40 0.13 -9.46
CA ARG A 86 2.36 -0.91 -10.50
C ARG A 86 1.03 -1.65 -10.53
N ALA A 87 0.47 -1.93 -9.36
CA ALA A 87 -0.80 -2.62 -9.15
C ALA A 87 -1.33 -2.31 -7.74
N VAL A 88 -2.61 -2.60 -7.51
CA VAL A 88 -3.28 -2.38 -6.22
C VAL A 88 -3.95 -3.66 -5.75
N VAL A 89 -3.47 -4.23 -4.65
CA VAL A 89 -4.14 -5.33 -3.94
C VAL A 89 -5.04 -4.73 -2.86
N HIS A 90 -6.35 -4.96 -2.98
CA HIS A 90 -7.31 -4.42 -2.02
C HIS A 90 -8.45 -5.38 -1.69
N HIS A 91 -9.14 -5.13 -0.57
CA HIS A 91 -10.23 -5.96 -0.04
C HIS A 91 -11.56 -5.93 -0.84
N GLY A 92 -11.60 -5.31 -2.02
CA GLY A 92 -12.83 -5.21 -2.83
C GLY A 92 -13.85 -4.13 -2.43
N GLY A 93 -13.57 -3.26 -1.45
CA GLY A 93 -14.50 -2.20 -1.05
C GLY A 93 -14.80 -1.21 -2.18
N ALA A 94 -16.08 -0.89 -2.40
CA ALA A 94 -16.55 -0.13 -3.57
C ALA A 94 -15.80 1.20 -3.81
N GLY A 95 -15.47 1.94 -2.75
CA GLY A 95 -14.73 3.20 -2.87
C GLY A 95 -13.30 3.00 -3.37
N THR A 96 -12.60 1.98 -2.87
CA THR A 96 -11.23 1.64 -3.33
C THR A 96 -11.26 1.08 -4.74
N THR A 97 -12.20 0.17 -5.05
CA THR A 97 -12.38 -0.37 -6.40
C THR A 97 -12.59 0.76 -7.42
N ALA A 98 -13.46 1.72 -7.11
CA ALA A 98 -13.71 2.85 -7.99
C ALA A 98 -12.48 3.75 -8.15
N ALA A 99 -11.67 3.92 -7.09
CA ALA A 99 -10.42 4.69 -7.16
C ALA A 99 -9.36 4.00 -8.02
N VAL A 100 -9.21 2.68 -7.93
CA VAL A 100 -8.31 1.89 -8.80
C VAL A 100 -8.74 2.02 -10.26
N LEU A 101 -10.03 1.83 -10.56
CA LEU A 101 -10.56 1.99 -11.92
C LEU A 101 -10.30 3.39 -12.48
N ARG A 102 -10.46 4.45 -11.67
CA ARG A 102 -10.13 5.83 -12.07
C ARG A 102 -8.64 6.02 -12.32
N ALA A 103 -7.78 5.38 -11.54
CA ALA A 103 -6.33 5.46 -11.72
C ALA A 103 -5.81 4.65 -12.92
N GLY A 104 -6.61 3.74 -13.48
CA GLY A 104 -6.24 2.95 -14.65
C GLY A 104 -5.16 1.89 -14.37
N VAL A 105 -5.03 1.45 -13.12
CA VAL A 105 -4.05 0.45 -12.70
C VAL A 105 -4.69 -0.93 -12.47
N PRO A 106 -3.94 -2.04 -12.65
CA PRO A 106 -4.45 -3.38 -12.33
C PRO A 106 -4.79 -3.52 -10.85
N SER A 107 -5.86 -4.26 -10.57
CA SER A 107 -6.25 -4.73 -9.23
C SER A 107 -6.53 -6.22 -9.23
#